data_AF-A0A0C7MVX1-F1
#
_entry.id   AF-A0A0C7MVX1-F1
#
_cell.length_a   1.000
_cell.length_b   1.000
_cell.length_c   1.000
_cell.angle_alpha   90.00
_cell.angle_beta   90.00
_cell.angle_gamma   90.00
#
_symmetry.space_group_name_H-M   'P 1'
#
loop_
_entity.id
_entity.type
_entity.pdbx_description
1 polymer ?
#
loop_
_entity_poly.entity_id
_entity_poly.type
_entity_poly.pdbx_seq_one_letter_code
_entity_poly.pdbx_strand_id
1 'polypeptide(L)'
;MIFNGVSLVFVALLCCAVLAFIRREQIRNNRVTWAGLRGFLIRDPQISQGFTEDIESGLSSSEFDLWTHNLDDQRDGLDDMAKNQIKDIMKEDRVDFNQARLIYLRRQFSHNDIAEDGMPLDPKTVAFGR
;
A
#
# COMPACT_ATOMS: atom_id res chain seq x y z
N MET A 1 -15.13 36.74 31.60
CA MET A 1 -14.38 36.92 30.32
C MET A 1 -13.58 35.65 29.96
N ILE A 2 -14.21 34.46 30.00
CA ILE A 2 -13.54 33.13 29.83
C ILE A 2 -14.16 32.33 28.65
N PHE A 3 -15.27 32.80 28.08
CA PHE A 3 -16.04 32.08 27.06
C PHE A 3 -15.43 32.05 25.65
N ASN A 4 -14.45 32.93 25.37
CA ASN A 4 -13.96 33.10 24.00
C ASN A 4 -12.96 32.01 23.58
N GLY A 5 -12.14 31.49 24.50
CA GLY A 5 -11.14 30.46 24.18
C GLY A 5 -11.75 29.07 23.99
N VAL A 6 -12.67 28.69 24.88
CA VAL A 6 -13.32 27.36 24.85
C VAL A 6 -14.21 27.22 23.62
N SER A 7 -14.99 28.25 23.28
CA SER A 7 -15.83 28.25 22.07
C SER A 7 -15.01 28.10 20.79
N LEU A 8 -13.81 28.69 20.74
CA LEU A 8 -12.95 28.64 19.56
C LEU A 8 -12.34 27.24 19.37
N VAL A 9 -12.00 26.56 20.47
CA VAL A 9 -11.55 25.15 20.44
C VAL A 9 -12.67 24.23 19.97
N PHE A 10 -13.91 24.41 20.46
CA PHE A 10 -15.05 23.62 20.00
C PHE A 10 -15.35 23.82 18.51
N VAL A 11 -15.29 25.06 18.03
CA VAL A 11 -15.46 25.37 16.60
C VAL A 11 -14.33 24.77 15.77
N ALA A 12 -13.08 24.85 16.23
CA ALA A 12 -11.95 24.22 15.56
C ALA A 12 -12.09 22.69 15.49
N LEU A 13 -12.49 22.05 16.59
CA LEU A 13 -12.72 20.60 16.63
C LEU A 13 -13.87 20.17 15.71
N LEU A 14 -14.95 20.94 15.67
CA LEU A 14 -16.11 20.66 14.81
C LEU A 14 -15.74 20.86 13.33
N CYS A 15 -14.99 21.92 12.99
CA CYS A 15 -14.44 22.11 11.65
C CYS A 15 -13.48 20.97 11.25
N CYS A 16 -12.58 20.55 12.14
CA CYS A 16 -11.70 19.40 11.90
C CYS A 16 -12.50 18.10 11.69
N ALA A 17 -13.55 17.86 12.48
CA ALA A 17 -14.41 16.68 12.33
C ALA A 17 -15.19 16.70 11.01
N VAL A 18 -15.72 17.85 10.59
CA VAL A 18 -16.39 18.03 9.29
C VAL A 18 -15.41 17.84 8.14
N LEU A 19 -14.21 18.40 8.23
CA LEU A 19 -13.15 18.20 7.22
C LEU A 19 -12.75 16.72 7.14
N ALA A 20 -12.60 16.03 8.27
CA ALA A 20 -12.33 14.60 8.30
C ALA A 20 -13.47 13.77 7.72
N PHE A 21 -14.73 14.18 7.93
CA PHE A 21 -15.91 13.52 7.37
C PHE A 21 -16.04 13.72 5.86
N ILE A 22 -15.78 14.93 5.35
CA ILE A 22 -15.77 15.21 3.90
C ILE A 22 -14.63 14.44 3.22
N ARG A 23 -13.49 14.34 3.90
CA ARG A 23 -12.33 13.57 3.43
C ARG A 23 -12.42 12.09 3.79
N ARG A 24 -13.55 11.59 4.34
CA ARG A 24 -13.65 10.21 4.86
C ARG A 24 -13.35 9.14 3.82
N GLU A 25 -13.69 9.39 2.56
CA GLU A 25 -13.45 8.42 1.48
C GLU A 25 -11.98 8.40 1.06
N GLN A 26 -11.30 9.55 1.11
CA GLN A 26 -9.86 9.66 0.92
C GLN A 26 -9.08 9.06 2.10
N ILE A 27 -9.55 9.26 3.33
CA ILE A 27 -8.95 8.69 4.56
C ILE A 27 -9.16 7.16 4.61
N ARG A 28 -10.29 6.65 4.11
CA ARG A 28 -10.58 5.21 4.06
C ARG A 28 -9.69 4.47 3.05
N ASN A 29 -9.36 5.09 1.92
CA ASN A 29 -8.40 4.52 0.97
C ASN A 29 -6.95 4.76 1.40
N ASN A 30 -6.66 5.83 2.14
CA ASN A 30 -5.33 6.12 2.69
C ASN A 30 -5.08 5.48 4.08
N ARG A 31 -5.45 4.19 4.24
CA ARG A 31 -5.12 3.39 5.43
C ARG A 31 -3.62 3.07 5.58
N VAL A 32 -2.79 3.57 4.67
CA VAL A 32 -1.33 3.39 4.66
C VAL A 32 -0.63 4.12 5.81
N THR A 33 -1.29 5.13 6.40
CA THR A 33 -0.65 6.01 7.40
C THR A 33 -0.54 5.43 8.82
N TRP A 34 -1.37 4.45 9.19
CA TRP A 34 -1.33 3.87 10.54
C TRP A 34 -0.41 2.65 10.68
N ALA A 35 0.03 2.05 9.56
CA ALA A 35 1.01 0.97 9.58
C ALA A 35 2.40 1.50 9.96
N GLY A 36 2.82 2.63 9.37
CA GLY A 36 4.11 3.26 9.68
C GLY A 36 4.23 3.77 11.12
N LEU A 37 3.13 4.23 11.71
CA LEU A 37 3.09 4.71 13.10
C LEU A 37 3.24 3.56 14.12
N ARG A 38 2.76 2.35 13.77
CA ARG A 38 3.00 1.14 14.57
C ARG A 38 4.45 0.66 14.45
N GLY A 39 5.03 0.70 13.24
CA GLY A 39 6.44 0.37 13.01
C GLY A 39 7.42 1.34 13.70
N PHE A 40 7.05 2.62 13.84
CA PHE A 40 7.85 3.59 14.58
C PHE A 40 7.87 3.34 16.10
N LEU A 41 6.75 2.88 16.67
CA LEU A 41 6.63 2.59 18.10
C LEU A 41 7.13 1.19 18.48
N ILE A 42 7.14 0.25 17.53
CA ILE A 42 7.63 -1.12 17.69
C ILE A 42 8.78 -1.29 16.70
N ARG A 43 9.93 -0.70 17.01
CA ARG A 43 11.16 -0.94 16.25
C ARG A 43 11.71 -2.30 16.66
N ASP A 44 11.28 -3.35 15.96
CA ASP A 44 11.94 -4.65 16.03
C ASP A 44 13.28 -4.54 15.29
N PRO A 45 14.45 -4.75 15.94
CA PRO A 45 15.77 -4.59 15.32
C PRO A 45 16.12 -5.65 14.27
N GLN A 46 15.14 -6.42 13.82
CA GLN A 46 15.26 -7.66 13.06
C GLN A 46 14.72 -7.53 11.61
N ILE A 47 14.66 -6.31 11.07
CA ILE A 47 14.30 -6.09 9.65
C ILE A 47 15.58 -6.21 8.81
N SER A 48 15.57 -7.09 7.80
CA SER A 48 16.65 -7.16 6.81
C SER A 48 16.87 -5.78 6.18
N GLN A 49 18.13 -5.35 6.02
CA GLN A 49 18.45 -3.99 5.57
C GLN A 49 17.79 -3.63 4.23
N GLY A 50 17.55 -4.61 3.35
CA GLY A 50 16.88 -4.40 2.06
C GLY A 50 15.40 -4.00 2.16
N PHE A 51 14.66 -4.51 3.15
CA PHE A 51 13.22 -4.23 3.26
C PHE A 51 12.91 -2.92 3.99
N THR A 52 13.90 -2.33 4.67
CA THR A 52 13.69 -1.08 5.43
C THR A 52 13.27 0.06 4.50
N GLU A 53 13.93 0.21 3.35
CA GLU A 53 13.60 1.25 2.37
C GLU A 53 12.24 0.99 1.71
N ASP A 54 11.91 -0.27 1.44
CA ASP A 54 10.61 -0.65 0.86
C ASP A 54 9.46 -0.29 1.80
N ILE A 55 9.63 -0.58 3.08
CA ILE A 55 8.70 -0.21 4.15
C ILE A 55 8.54 1.32 4.23
N GLU A 56 9.65 2.06 4.28
CA GLU A 56 9.63 3.52 4.37
C GLU A 56 8.98 4.17 3.14
N SER A 57 9.12 3.54 1.98
CA SER A 57 8.51 3.98 0.72
C SER A 57 7.06 3.49 0.51
N GLY A 58 6.47 2.81 1.49
CA GLY A 58 5.07 2.41 1.49
C GLY A 58 4.77 1.13 0.69
N LEU A 59 5.79 0.31 0.39
CA LEU A 59 5.65 -0.97 -0.31
C LEU A 59 5.26 -2.12 0.63
N SER A 60 4.43 -1.86 1.63
CA SER A 60 3.93 -2.86 2.56
C SER A 60 2.47 -2.60 2.94
N SER A 61 1.72 -3.68 3.18
CA SER A 61 0.30 -3.67 3.53
C SER A 61 -0.03 -4.78 4.53
N SER A 62 -1.28 -4.85 5.00
CA SER A 62 -1.72 -5.94 5.89
C SER A 62 -1.62 -7.32 5.26
N GLU A 63 -1.76 -7.42 3.94
CA GLU A 63 -1.67 -8.67 3.17
C GLU A 63 -0.27 -8.88 2.59
N PHE A 64 0.64 -7.93 2.79
CA PHE A 64 2.02 -7.98 2.33
C PHE A 64 2.93 -7.34 3.39
N ASP A 65 3.12 -8.08 4.48
CA ASP A 65 3.88 -7.64 5.64
C ASP A 65 5.39 -7.87 5.42
N LEU A 66 6.15 -6.77 5.39
CA LEU A 66 7.62 -6.80 5.31
C LEU A 66 8.28 -6.68 6.69
N TRP A 67 7.53 -6.32 7.73
CA TRP A 67 8.03 -6.10 9.09
C TRP A 67 8.27 -7.41 9.83
N THR A 68 7.36 -8.37 9.70
CA THR A 68 7.38 -9.59 10.51
C THR A 68 7.76 -10.83 9.70
N HIS A 69 8.44 -11.79 10.33
CA HIS A 69 8.70 -13.13 9.79
C HIS A 69 9.59 -13.26 8.53
N ASN A 70 10.43 -12.26 8.21
CA ASN A 70 11.34 -12.30 7.04
C ASN A 70 12.82 -12.52 7.40
N LEU A 71 13.14 -12.82 8.67
CA LEU A 71 14.51 -12.90 9.18
C LEU A 71 15.38 -13.98 8.52
N ASP A 72 14.80 -15.15 8.26
CA ASP A 72 15.48 -16.28 7.63
C ASP A 72 15.16 -16.38 6.13
N ASP A 73 14.49 -15.37 5.56
CA ASP A 73 14.16 -15.34 4.14
C ASP A 73 15.29 -14.70 3.34
N GLN A 74 15.91 -15.50 2.47
CA GLN A 74 17.00 -15.06 1.59
C GLN A 74 16.50 -14.50 0.25
N ARG A 75 15.19 -14.46 0.01
CA ARG A 75 14.63 -13.95 -1.24
C ARG A 75 14.70 -12.42 -1.24
N ASP A 76 15.19 -11.85 -2.34
CA ASP A 76 15.36 -10.40 -2.51
C ASP A 76 14.04 -9.61 -2.61
N GLY A 77 12.89 -10.28 -2.65
CA GLY A 77 11.58 -9.65 -2.75
C GLY A 77 11.27 -9.13 -4.15
N LEU A 78 10.75 -7.90 -4.24
CA LEU A 78 10.46 -7.23 -5.52
C LEU A 78 11.77 -6.73 -6.14
N ASP A 79 11.90 -6.80 -7.46
CA ASP A 79 13.02 -6.16 -8.16
C ASP A 79 12.85 -4.64 -8.23
N ASP A 80 13.95 -3.92 -8.43
CA ASP A 80 13.97 -2.45 -8.41
C ASP A 80 13.12 -1.82 -9.52
N MET A 81 13.00 -2.47 -10.68
CA MET A 81 12.16 -1.95 -11.77
C MET A 81 10.68 -2.05 -11.40
N ALA A 82 10.25 -3.20 -10.88
CA ALA A 82 8.90 -3.42 -10.39
C ALA A 82 8.55 -2.44 -9.26
N LYS A 83 9.47 -2.23 -8.30
CA LYS A 83 9.29 -1.24 -7.23
C LYS A 83 9.01 0.16 -7.76
N ASN A 84 9.81 0.62 -8.74
CA ASN A 84 9.63 1.93 -9.33
C ASN A 84 8.29 2.06 -10.07
N GLN A 85 7.93 1.06 -10.88
CA GLN A 85 6.66 1.07 -11.61
C GLN A 85 5.45 1.04 -10.68
N ILE A 86 5.52 0.29 -9.58
CA ILE A 86 4.47 0.27 -8.55
C ILE A 86 4.37 1.65 -7.88
N LYS A 87 5.50 2.27 -7.51
CA LYS A 87 5.52 3.63 -6.94
C LYS A 87 4.92 4.66 -7.89
N ASP A 88 5.17 4.53 -9.19
CA ASP A 88 4.60 5.42 -10.20
C ASP A 88 3.09 5.22 -10.33
N ILE A 89 2.60 3.97 -10.38
CA ILE A 89 1.16 3.67 -10.36
C ILE A 89 0.48 4.25 -9.10
N MET A 90 1.10 4.10 -7.92
CA MET A 90 0.57 4.68 -6.68
C MET A 90 0.41 6.20 -6.77
N LYS A 91 1.37 6.90 -7.40
CA LYS A 91 1.35 8.35 -7.55
C LYS A 91 0.35 8.81 -8.63
N GLU A 92 0.37 8.16 -9.78
CA GLU A 92 -0.44 8.51 -10.95
C GLU A 92 -1.93 8.23 -10.70
N ASP A 93 -2.24 7.01 -10.26
CA ASP A 93 -3.62 6.53 -10.11
C ASP A 93 -4.19 6.84 -8.71
N ARG A 94 -3.35 7.36 -7.79
CA ARG A 94 -3.70 7.69 -6.39
C ARG A 94 -4.29 6.50 -5.64
N VAL A 95 -3.71 5.33 -5.86
CA VAL A 95 -4.13 4.06 -5.27
C VAL A 95 -3.13 3.59 -4.20
N ASP A 96 -3.58 2.69 -3.33
CA ASP A 96 -2.70 2.07 -2.32
C ASP A 96 -1.75 1.04 -2.95
N PHE A 97 -0.79 0.56 -2.15
CA PHE A 97 0.19 -0.43 -2.59
C PHE A 97 -0.45 -1.73 -3.12
N ASN A 98 -1.55 -2.19 -2.51
CA ASN A 98 -2.22 -3.42 -2.93
C ASN A 98 -2.88 -3.29 -4.30
N GLN A 99 -3.53 -2.16 -4.53
CA GLN A 99 -4.13 -1.84 -5.83
C GLN A 99 -3.04 -1.60 -6.87
N ALA A 100 -1.97 -0.88 -6.53
CA ALA A 100 -0.87 -0.62 -7.44
C ALA A 100 -0.17 -1.91 -7.89
N ARG A 101 0.14 -2.84 -6.97
CA ARG A 101 0.74 -4.13 -7.33
C ARG A 101 -0.18 -4.99 -8.19
N LEU A 102 -1.51 -4.92 -7.98
CA LEU A 102 -2.48 -5.62 -8.82
C LEU A 102 -2.54 -5.02 -10.23
N ILE A 103 -2.54 -3.70 -10.36
CA ILE A 103 -2.50 -3.01 -11.65
C ILE A 103 -1.19 -3.36 -12.39
N TYR A 104 -0.06 -3.30 -11.69
CA TYR A 104 1.24 -3.70 -12.22
C TYR A 104 1.21 -5.14 -12.75
N LEU A 105 0.72 -6.08 -11.95
CA LEU A 105 0.61 -7.50 -12.33
C LEU A 105 -0.25 -7.68 -13.58
N ARG A 106 -1.41 -7.00 -13.67
CA ARG A 106 -2.28 -7.05 -14.85
C ARG A 106 -1.61 -6.48 -16.09
N ARG A 107 -0.84 -5.39 -15.95
CA ARG A 107 -0.03 -4.83 -17.05
C ARG A 107 1.00 -5.85 -17.53
N GLN A 108 1.67 -6.55 -16.60
CA GLN A 108 2.62 -7.62 -16.95
C GLN A 108 1.92 -8.80 -17.62
N PHE A 109 0.76 -9.24 -17.15
CA PHE A 109 0.00 -10.30 -17.81
C PHE A 109 -0.38 -9.93 -19.24
N SER A 110 -0.95 -8.75 -19.43
CA SER A 110 -1.29 -8.26 -20.78
C SER A 110 -0.08 -8.13 -21.69
N HIS A 111 1.11 -7.80 -21.15
CA HIS A 111 2.34 -7.71 -21.94
C HIS A 111 2.88 -9.09 -22.37
N ASN A 112 2.52 -10.15 -21.64
CA ASN A 112 3.01 -11.51 -21.84
C ASN A 112 1.94 -12.46 -22.41
N ASP A 113 0.89 -11.93 -23.04
CA ASP A 113 -0.24 -12.71 -23.58
C ASP A 113 -0.91 -13.61 -22.53
N ILE A 114 -1.09 -13.09 -21.32
CA ILE A 114 -1.79 -13.75 -20.21
C ILE A 114 -3.07 -12.95 -19.92
N ALA A 115 -4.19 -13.66 -19.78
CA ALA A 115 -5.49 -13.10 -19.41
C ALA A 115 -5.50 -12.61 -17.96
N GLU A 116 -6.49 -11.77 -17.60
CA GLU A 116 -6.61 -11.22 -16.25
C GLU A 116 -6.83 -12.28 -15.16
N ASP A 117 -7.34 -13.46 -15.53
CA ASP A 117 -7.53 -14.62 -14.65
C ASP A 117 -6.25 -15.45 -14.47
N GLY A 118 -5.16 -15.08 -15.15
CA GLY A 118 -3.87 -15.78 -15.13
C GLY A 118 -3.75 -16.90 -16.16
N MET A 119 -4.76 -17.13 -17.01
CA MET A 119 -4.67 -18.13 -18.08
C MET A 119 -3.88 -17.58 -19.27
N PRO A 120 -2.98 -18.36 -19.88
CA PRO A 120 -2.34 -17.96 -21.13
C PRO A 120 -3.39 -17.79 -22.24
N LEU A 121 -3.24 -16.73 -23.05
CA LEU A 121 -4.09 -16.47 -24.23
C LEU A 121 -3.64 -17.28 -25.46
N ASP A 122 -2.57 -18.07 -25.35
CA ASP A 122 -2.10 -18.93 -26.43
C ASP A 122 -3.16 -20.00 -26.76
N PRO A 123 -3.68 -20.04 -28.01
CA PRO A 123 -4.68 -21.02 -28.43
C PRO A 123 -4.21 -22.48 -28.36
N LYS A 124 -2.90 -22.72 -28.23
CA LYS A 124 -2.32 -24.06 -28.04
C LYS A 124 -2.16 -24.45 -26.58
N THR A 125 -2.52 -23.57 -25.65
CA THR A 125 -2.45 -23.86 -24.22
C THR A 125 -3.34 -25.03 -23.87
N VAL A 126 -2.75 -26.09 -23.32
CA VAL A 126 -3.50 -27.19 -22.72
C VAL A 126 -3.67 -26.88 -21.24
N ALA A 127 -4.88 -26.45 -20.87
CA ALA A 127 -5.26 -26.25 -19.47
C ALA A 127 -6.07 -27.45 -18.96
N PHE A 128 -5.75 -27.92 -17.76
CA PHE A 128 -6.56 -28.91 -17.07
C PHE A 128 -7.67 -28.20 -16.30
N GLY A 129 -8.93 -28.46 -16.66
CA GLY A 129 -10.08 -27.98 -15.91
C GLY A 129 -10.08 -28.49 -14.48
N ARG A 130 -10.75 -27.76 -13.60
CA ARG A 130 -10.87 -28.08 -12.17
C ARG A 130 -11.94 -29.12 -11.90
#